data_AF-A0A374UA27-F1
#
_entry.id   AF-A0A374UA27-F1
#
_cell.length_a   1.000
_cell.length_b   1.000
_cell.length_c   1.000
_cell.angle_alpha   90.00
_cell.angle_beta   90.00
_cell.angle_gamma   90.00
#
_symmetry.space_group_name_H-M   'P 1'
#
loop_
_entity.id
_entity.type
_entity.pdbx_description
1 polymer ?
#
loop_
_entity_poly.entity_id
_entity_poly.type
_entity_poly.pdbx_seq_one_letter_code
_entity_poly.pdbx_strand_id
1 'polypeptide(L)' 'MGAFVNAIADIDDNGISLRYPQDKSGGLTQDRPLFVNDEEVVSYLEKFVEQLQLIDFDYLVENGK' A
#
# COMPACT_ATOMS: atom_id res chain seq x y z
N MET A 1 -5.59 -5.92 13.65
CA MET A 1 -6.02 -5.32 12.36
C MET A 1 -6.42 -3.84 12.42
N GLY A 2 -6.73 -3.25 13.58
CA GLY A 2 -7.18 -1.84 13.64
C GLY A 2 -6.12 -0.77 13.33
N ALA A 3 -4.86 -0.96 13.74
CA ALA A 3 -3.82 0.05 13.55
C ALA A 3 -3.47 0.28 12.06
N PHE A 4 -3.40 -0.79 11.27
CA PHE A 4 -3.18 -0.69 9.82
C PHE A 4 -4.35 0.02 9.14
N VAL A 5 -5.59 -0.37 9.44
CA VAL A 5 -6.79 0.25 8.86
C VAL A 5 -6.89 1.73 9.22
N ASN A 6 -6.60 2.11 10.47
CA ASN A 6 -6.59 3.50 10.91
C ASN A 6 -5.48 4.31 10.22
N ALA A 7 -4.27 3.76 10.12
CA ALA A 7 -3.16 4.42 9.43
C ALA A 7 -3.44 4.64 7.94
N ILE A 8 -4.13 3.68 7.30
CA ILE A 8 -4.58 3.83 5.92
C ILE A 8 -5.71 4.86 5.81
N ALA A 9 -6.66 4.89 6.76
CA ALA A 9 -7.74 5.88 6.77
C ALA A 9 -7.23 7.33 6.98
N ASP A 10 -6.12 7.51 7.71
CA ASP A 10 -5.46 8.82 7.85
C ASP A 10 -4.82 9.30 6.53
N ILE A 11 -4.45 8.37 5.66
CA ILE A 11 -3.87 8.65 4.32
C ILE A 11 -4.97 8.80 3.27
N ASP A 12 -6.01 7.97 3.36
CA ASP A 12 -7.11 7.88 2.41
C ASP A 12 -8.36 7.28 3.08
N ASP A 13 -9.23 8.16 3.58
CA ASP A 13 -10.41 7.80 4.38
C ASP A 13 -11.49 7.01 3.62
N ASN A 14 -11.45 7.07 2.29
CA ASN A 14 -12.46 6.50 1.40
C ASN A 14 -11.87 5.49 0.40
N GLY A 15 -10.55 5.29 0.40
CA GLY A 15 -9.85 4.32 -0.46
C GLY A 15 -9.77 4.73 -1.93
N ILE A 16 -10.11 5.97 -2.28
CA ILE A 16 -10.10 6.48 -3.66
C ILE A 16 -8.72 6.99 -4.04
N SER A 17 -8.03 7.70 -3.13
CA SER A 17 -6.74 8.34 -3.38
C SER A 17 -5.61 7.32 -3.59
N LEU A 18 -5.70 6.16 -2.93
CA LEU A 18 -4.79 5.03 -3.10
C LEU A 18 -5.01 4.28 -4.42
N ARG A 19 -6.23 4.33 -4.97
CA ARG A 19 -6.57 3.67 -6.24
C ARG A 19 -6.33 4.58 -7.44
N TYR A 20 -6.58 5.86 -7.26
CA TYR A 20 -6.52 6.86 -8.32
C TYR A 20 -5.61 8.00 -7.89
N PRO A 21 -4.35 8.00 -8.36
CA PRO A 21 -3.44 9.12 -8.16
C PRO A 21 -4.08 10.44 -8.61
N GLN A 22 -3.71 11.54 -7.99
CA GLN A 22 -4.08 12.87 -8.46
C GLN A 22 -3.11 13.35 -9.53
N ASP A 23 -3.63 14.02 -10.55
CA ASP A 23 -2.81 14.74 -11.52
C ASP A 23 -2.26 16.05 -10.92
N LYS A 24 -1.43 16.77 -11.69
CA LYS A 24 -0.83 18.04 -11.26
C LYS A 24 -1.86 19.14 -10.95
N SER A 25 -3.11 18.96 -11.38
CA SER A 25 -4.23 19.88 -11.14
C SER A 25 -5.10 19.42 -9.96
N GLY A 26 -4.74 18.33 -9.29
CA GLY A 26 -5.48 17.76 -8.16
C GLY A 26 -6.68 16.89 -8.58
N GLY A 27 -6.87 16.63 -9.88
CA GLY A 27 -7.94 15.78 -10.38
C GLY A 27 -7.58 14.30 -10.26
N LEU A 28 -8.53 13.47 -9.81
CA LEU A 28 -8.35 12.02 -9.79
C LEU A 28 -8.20 11.48 -11.21
N THR A 29 -7.32 10.49 -11.36
CA THR A 29 -6.97 9.90 -12.66
C THR A 29 -7.86 8.72 -13.07
N GLN A 30 -8.98 8.48 -12.37
CA GLN A 30 -9.88 7.35 -12.64
C GLN A 30 -10.32 7.23 -14.11
N ASP A 31 -10.57 8.37 -14.76
CA ASP A 31 -11.02 8.42 -16.15
C ASP A 31 -9.86 8.45 -17.16
N ARG A 32 -8.61 8.33 -16.70
CA ARG A 32 -7.41 8.44 -17.53
C ARG A 32 -6.64 7.13 -17.54
N PRO A 33 -6.25 6.63 -18.73
CA PRO A 33 -5.30 5.53 -18.79
C PRO A 33 -3.95 5.98 -18.22
N LEU A 34 -3.51 5.28 -17.18
CA LEU A 34 -2.18 5.45 -16.60
C LEU A 34 -1.25 4.41 -17.20
N PHE A 35 -0.11 4.85 -17.71
CA PHE A 35 0.99 3.96 -18.02
C PHE A 35 1.79 3.74 -16.74
N VAL A 36 1.88 2.48 -16.32
CA VAL A 36 2.60 2.09 -15.12
C VAL A 36 3.94 1.49 -15.57
N ASN A 37 5.00 1.76 -14.80
CA ASN A 37 6.26 1.07 -15.02
C ASN A 37 6.19 -0.30 -14.35
N ASP A 38 5.85 -1.32 -15.14
CA ASP A 38 5.65 -2.68 -14.63
C ASP A 38 6.91 -3.25 -13.95
N GLU A 39 8.11 -2.89 -14.42
CA GLU A 39 9.37 -3.31 -13.81
C GLU A 39 9.52 -2.74 -12.39
N GLU A 40 9.15 -1.47 -12.20
CA GLU A 40 9.23 -0.81 -10.90
C GLU A 40 8.20 -1.41 -9.92
N VAL A 41 6.98 -1.66 -10.39
CA VAL A 41 5.90 -2.32 -9.61
C VAL A 41 6.34 -3.71 -9.15
N VAL A 42 6.92 -4.51 -10.05
CA VAL A 42 7.47 -5.84 -9.70
C VAL A 42 8.56 -5.71 -8.65
N SER A 43 9.48 -4.74 -8.78
CA SER A 43 10.55 -4.54 -7.78
C SER A 43 10.01 -4.22 -6.38
N TYR A 44 8.94 -3.42 -6.28
CA TYR A 44 8.31 -3.11 -5.00
C TYR A 44 7.62 -4.33 -4.40
N LEU A 45 6.98 -5.15 -5.22
CA LEU A 45 6.35 -6.39 -4.76
C LEU A 45 7.40 -7.37 -4.22
N GLU A 46 8.52 -7.54 -4.92
CA GLU A 46 9.63 -8.40 -4.48
C GLU A 46 10.18 -7.94 -3.13
N LYS A 47 10.45 -6.64 -2.97
CA LYS A 47 10.90 -6.06 -1.68
C LYS A 47 9.90 -6.31 -0.56
N PHE A 48 8.59 -6.19 -0.83
CA PHE A 48 7.55 -6.48 0.15
C PHE A 48 7.56 -7.97 0.56
N VAL A 49 7.71 -8.89 -0.41
CA VAL A 49 7.81 -10.33 -0.12
C VAL A 49 9.06 -10.65 0.69
N GLU A 50 10.22 -10.06 0.35
CA GLU A 50 11.45 -10.19 1.14
C GLU A 50 11.23 -9.72 2.58
N GLN A 51 10.57 -8.58 2.78
CA GLN A 51 10.24 -8.08 4.11
C GLN A 51 9.33 -9.04 4.88
N LEU A 52 8.33 -9.64 4.24
CA LEU A 52 7.45 -10.63 4.88
C LEU A 52 8.22 -11.88 5.34
N GLN A 53 9.24 -12.30 4.61
CA GLN A 53 10.07 -13.44 4.99
C GLN A 53 10.96 -13.16 6.21
N LEU A 54 11.27 -11.90 6.46
CA LEU A 54 12.05 -11.47 7.63
C LEU A 54 11.20 -11.32 8.90
N ILE A 55 9.88 -11.40 8.77
CA ILE A 55 8.97 -11.36 9.92
C ILE A 55 9.01 -12.71 10.63
N ASP A 56 9.43 -12.70 11.89
CA ASP A 56 9.24 -13.83 12.81
C ASP A 56 7.81 -13.80 13.35
N PHE A 57 6.94 -14.57 12.69
CA PHE A 57 5.53 -14.66 13.08
C PHE A 57 5.35 -15.39 14.42
N ASP A 58 6.26 -16.28 14.81
CA ASP A 58 6.18 -17.00 16.08
C ASP A 58 6.46 -16.02 17.23
N TYR A 59 7.47 -15.15 17.08
CA TYR A 59 7.74 -14.05 18.02
C TYR A 59 6.57 -13.06 18.14
N LEU A 60 5.90 -12.74 17.04
CA LEU A 60 4.74 -11.83 17.06
C LEU A 60 3.52 -12.44 17.76
N VAL A 61 3.33 -13.75 17.67
CA VAL A 61 2.22 -14.45 18.35
C VAL A 61 2.46 -14.53 19.87
N GLU A 62 3.70 -14.71 20.31
CA GLU A 62 4.04 -14.76 21.74
C GLU A 62 3.98 -13.39 22.43
N ASN A 63 4.35 -12.32 21.72
CA ASN A 63 4.41 -10.95 22.28
C ASN A 63 3.15 -10.10 22.00
N GLY A 64 2.15 -10.65 21.31
CA GLY A 64 0.93 -9.95 20.91
C GLY A 64 -0.23 -9.96 21.91
N LYS A 65 0.03 -10.09 23.23
CA LYS A 65 -0.99 -9.90 24.28
C LYS A 65 -1.22 -8.42 24.58
#